data_AF-A0A765TFG0-F1
#
_entry.id   AF-A0A765TFG0-F1
#
_cell.length_a   1.000
_cell.length_b   1.000
_cell.length_c   1.000
_cell.angle_alpha   90.00
_cell.angle_beta   90.00
_cell.angle_gamma   90.00
#
_symmetry.space_group_name_H-M   'P 1'
#
loop_
_entity.id
_entity.type
_entity.pdbx_description
1 polymer ?
#
loop_
_entity_poly.entity_id
_entity_poly.type
_entity_poly.pdbx_seq_one_letter_code
_entity_poly.pdbx_strand_id
1 'polypeptide(L)'
;RPTLTVSNLYGMVTGMVEDMQSLVGGTVVRRKVYACFLDAVNFVKGNSDADPEQEVISRWRIEQCSELSAVSASFVLSTPTETDGAVFPGRTMLANTCTWTYRGDECGYHGPAVADEYDQPT
;
A
#
# COMPACT_ATOMS: atom_id res chain seq x y z
N ARG A 1 -10.13 6.63 11.34
CA ARG A 1 -9.45 6.57 10.02
C ARG A 1 -9.85 7.79 9.21
N PRO A 2 -8.89 8.54 8.63
CA PRO A 2 -9.21 9.69 7.80
C PRO A 2 -10.07 9.29 6.61
N THR A 3 -11.00 10.15 6.23
CA THR A 3 -11.85 9.96 5.05
C THR A 3 -11.51 11.02 4.00
N LEU A 4 -11.54 10.61 2.73
CA LEU A 4 -11.35 11.46 1.58
C LEU A 4 -12.62 11.42 0.73
N THR A 5 -13.27 12.57 0.58
CA THR A 5 -14.41 12.73 -0.32
C THR A 5 -13.96 13.45 -1.58
N VAL A 6 -14.16 12.81 -2.72
CA VAL A 6 -13.82 13.34 -4.05
C VAL A 6 -15.10 13.52 -4.85
N SER A 7 -15.16 14.54 -5.68
CA SER A 7 -16.26 14.72 -6.62
C SER A 7 -16.18 13.69 -7.74
N ASN A 8 -17.28 13.01 -8.03
CA ASN A 8 -17.40 12.01 -9.08
C ASN A 8 -18.20 12.54 -10.28
N LEU A 9 -18.15 13.85 -10.52
CA LEU A 9 -18.74 14.44 -11.72
C LEU A 9 -18.17 13.74 -12.96
N TYR A 10 -19.05 13.32 -13.87
CA TYR A 10 -18.75 12.53 -15.08
C TYR A 10 -18.38 11.06 -14.85
N GLY A 11 -18.54 10.51 -13.64
CA GLY A 11 -18.34 9.08 -13.39
C GLY A 11 -16.88 8.61 -13.50
N MET A 12 -15.92 9.54 -13.56
CA MET A 12 -14.50 9.21 -13.69
C MET A 12 -14.00 8.36 -12.52
N VAL A 13 -14.43 8.68 -11.29
CA VAL A 13 -14.05 7.90 -10.11
C VAL A 13 -14.73 6.54 -10.12
N THR A 14 -15.98 6.45 -10.62
CA THR A 14 -16.67 5.16 -10.78
C THR A 14 -15.89 4.22 -11.69
N GLY A 15 -15.48 4.67 -12.89
CA GLY A 15 -14.70 3.83 -13.80
C GLY A 15 -13.37 3.38 -13.20
N MET A 16 -12.66 4.27 -12.51
CA MET A 16 -11.42 3.91 -11.82
C MET A 16 -11.61 2.89 -10.69
N VAL A 17 -12.70 3.01 -9.93
CA VAL A 17 -13.04 2.07 -8.84
C VAL A 17 -13.39 0.69 -9.42
N GLU A 18 -14.13 0.64 -10.52
CA GLU A 18 -14.48 -0.63 -11.20
C GLU A 18 -13.24 -1.32 -11.79
N ASP A 19 -12.39 -0.58 -12.49
CA ASP A 19 -11.22 -1.14 -13.18
C ASP A 19 -10.09 -1.54 -12.21
N MET A 20 -9.93 -0.83 -11.09
CA MET A 20 -8.79 -0.98 -10.18
C MET A 20 -9.17 -1.54 -8.81
N GLN A 21 -10.16 -2.45 -8.75
CA GLN A 21 -10.55 -3.15 -7.52
C GLN A 21 -10.76 -2.19 -6.33
N SER A 22 -11.61 -1.18 -6.54
CA SER A 22 -11.92 -0.13 -5.56
C SER A 22 -10.74 0.77 -5.15
N LEU A 23 -9.69 0.84 -5.98
CA LEU A 23 -8.47 1.63 -5.73
C LEU A 23 -7.75 1.25 -4.43
N VAL A 24 -8.00 0.03 -3.92
CA VAL A 24 -7.40 -0.46 -2.67
C VAL A 24 -5.88 -0.55 -2.84
N GLY A 25 -5.14 -0.02 -1.86
CA GLY A 25 -3.68 0.10 -1.91
C GLY A 25 -3.15 1.33 -2.65
N GLY A 26 -4.04 2.12 -3.28
CA GLY A 26 -3.68 3.40 -3.89
C GLY A 26 -3.05 4.36 -2.89
N THR A 27 -2.09 5.18 -3.33
CA THR A 27 -1.39 6.13 -2.46
C THR A 27 -1.98 7.52 -2.61
N VAL A 28 -2.44 8.10 -1.50
CA VAL A 28 -2.93 9.48 -1.43
C VAL A 28 -1.88 10.34 -0.75
N VAL A 29 -1.41 11.37 -1.47
CA VAL A 29 -0.44 12.34 -0.95
C VAL A 29 -1.15 13.66 -0.72
N ARG A 30 -1.26 14.08 0.54
CA ARG A 30 -1.78 15.40 0.92
C ARG A 30 -0.60 16.33 1.20
N ARG A 31 -0.44 17.35 0.36
CA ARG A 31 0.49 18.47 0.59
C ARG A 31 -0.30 19.60 1.25
N LYS A 32 0.13 20.04 2.43
CA LYS A 32 -0.41 21.24 3.09
C LYS A 32 0.64 22.33 3.00
N VAL A 33 0.27 23.46 2.42
CA VAL A 33 1.12 24.63 2.23
C VAL A 33 0.31 25.85 2.71
N TYR A 34 0.95 26.80 3.38
CA TYR A 34 0.29 28.07 3.69
C TYR A 34 0.12 28.88 2.39
N ALA A 35 -1.00 29.60 2.26
CA ALA A 35 -1.32 30.32 1.03
C ALA A 35 -0.23 31.32 0.60
N CYS A 36 0.52 31.89 1.56
CA CYS A 36 1.63 32.80 1.28
C CYS A 36 2.83 32.14 0.61
N PHE A 37 3.04 30.83 0.75
CA PHE A 37 4.17 30.10 0.15
C PHE A 37 3.78 29.35 -1.13
N LEU A 38 2.55 29.51 -1.64
CA LEU A 38 2.12 28.84 -2.88
C LEU A 38 2.88 29.37 -4.11
N ASP A 39 3.04 28.54 -5.13
CA ASP A 39 3.74 28.91 -6.35
C ASP A 39 3.20 30.19 -6.99
N ALA A 40 4.11 31.02 -7.49
CA ALA A 40 3.81 32.31 -8.13
C ALA A 40 2.80 32.21 -9.29
N VAL A 41 2.76 31.08 -10.01
CA VAL A 41 1.83 30.84 -11.13
C VAL A 41 0.36 30.88 -10.72
N ASN A 42 0.06 30.67 -9.43
CA ASN A 42 -1.30 30.69 -8.91
C ASN A 42 -1.82 32.13 -8.66
N PHE A 43 -0.95 33.14 -8.74
CA PHE A 43 -1.27 34.54 -8.44
C PHE A 43 -1.09 35.44 -9.66
N VAL A 44 -2.08 36.29 -9.96
CA VAL A 44 -2.06 37.21 -11.12
C VAL A 44 -0.85 38.15 -11.11
N LYS A 45 -0.34 38.51 -9.93
CA LYS A 45 0.84 39.37 -9.75
C LYS A 45 2.12 38.60 -9.41
N GLY A 46 2.08 37.27 -9.48
CA GLY A 46 3.14 36.41 -8.95
C GLY A 46 3.13 36.34 -7.42
N ASN A 47 4.11 35.61 -6.88
CA ASN A 47 4.36 35.49 -5.45
C ASN A 47 5.89 35.48 -5.21
N SER A 48 6.41 36.49 -4.50
CA SER A 48 7.83 36.57 -4.12
C SER A 48 8.18 35.65 -2.97
N ASP A 49 7.18 35.30 -2.16
CA ASP A 49 7.34 34.52 -0.94
C ASP A 49 7.05 33.03 -1.23
N ALA A 50 6.97 32.63 -2.50
CA ALA A 50 6.82 31.23 -2.87
C ALA A 50 8.01 30.42 -2.35
N ASP A 51 7.75 29.42 -1.53
CA ASP A 51 8.78 28.58 -0.92
C ASP A 51 8.38 27.10 -1.01
N PRO A 52 9.06 26.30 -1.85
CA PRO A 52 8.76 24.87 -2.00
C PRO A 52 9.15 24.05 -0.76
N GLU A 53 9.96 24.58 0.16
CA GLU A 53 10.35 23.86 1.38
C GLU A 53 9.26 23.93 2.47
N GLN A 54 8.36 24.92 2.39
CA GLN A 54 7.26 25.12 3.35
C GLN A 54 6.05 24.24 3.06
N GLU A 55 6.29 22.94 2.89
CA GLU A 55 5.23 21.94 2.71
C GLU A 55 5.22 20.86 3.80
N VAL A 56 4.02 20.57 4.31
CA VAL A 56 3.79 19.40 5.17
C VAL A 56 3.14 18.31 4.34
N ILE A 57 3.91 17.25 4.06
CA ILE A 57 3.45 16.09 3.28
C ILE A 57 2.90 15.02 4.22
N SER A 58 1.66 14.60 3.99
CA SER A 58 1.08 13.42 4.62
C SER A 58 0.79 12.36 3.56
N ARG A 59 1.24 11.13 3.79
CA ARG A 59 1.00 9.99 2.89
C ARG A 59 0.00 9.03 3.52
N TRP A 60 -0.96 8.59 2.73
CA TRP A 60 -2.01 7.67 3.13
C TRP A 60 -2.16 6.57 2.09
N ARG A 61 -2.67 5.41 2.50
CA ARG A 61 -3.14 4.36 1.59
C ARG A 61 -4.65 4.27 1.62
N ILE A 62 -5.25 3.97 0.47
CA ILE A 62 -6.68 3.70 0.36
C ILE A 62 -6.92 2.28 0.87
N GLU A 63 -7.75 2.15 1.89
CA GLU A 63 -8.13 0.86 2.46
C GLU A 63 -9.41 0.33 1.80
N GLN A 64 -10.43 1.18 1.67
CA GLN A 64 -11.72 0.82 1.09
C GLN A 64 -12.47 2.04 0.53
N CYS A 65 -13.30 1.79 -0.46
CA CYS A 65 -14.33 2.72 -0.92
C CYS A 65 -15.57 2.53 -0.03
N SER A 66 -15.96 3.55 0.75
CA SER A 66 -17.11 3.46 1.64
C SER A 66 -18.42 3.78 0.94
N GLU A 67 -18.41 4.80 0.09
CA GLU A 67 -19.60 5.26 -0.62
C GLU A 67 -19.23 5.69 -2.04
N LEU A 68 -20.04 5.28 -3.02
CA LEU A 68 -19.90 5.70 -4.40
C LEU A 68 -21.25 6.16 -4.91
N SER A 69 -21.33 7.43 -5.30
CA SER A 69 -22.49 8.06 -5.90
C SER A 69 -22.11 8.75 -7.20
N ALA A 70 -23.09 9.10 -8.03
CA ALA A 70 -22.88 9.82 -9.28
C ALA A 70 -22.27 11.22 -9.11
N VAL A 71 -22.27 11.76 -7.88
CA VAL A 71 -21.77 13.12 -7.58
C VAL A 71 -20.53 13.10 -6.68
N SER A 72 -20.40 12.10 -5.82
CA SER A 72 -19.30 12.01 -4.85
C SER A 72 -18.89 10.57 -4.58
N ALA A 73 -17.62 10.38 -4.28
CA ALA A 73 -17.03 9.14 -3.82
C ALA A 73 -16.31 9.38 -2.50
N SER A 74 -16.49 8.49 -1.53
CA SER A 74 -15.87 8.57 -0.20
C SER A 74 -14.95 7.37 0.01
N PHE A 75 -13.70 7.64 0.40
CA PHE A 75 -12.67 6.64 0.64
C PHE A 75 -12.21 6.69 2.09
N VAL A 76 -11.99 5.51 2.68
CA VAL A 76 -11.35 5.36 3.98
C VAL A 76 -9.85 5.17 3.77
N LEU A 77 -9.08 5.98 4.46
CA LEU A 77 -7.62 6.02 4.36
C LEU A 77 -6.97 5.42 5.61
N SER A 78 -5.87 4.70 5.42
CA SER A 78 -5.01 4.15 6.46
C SER A 78 -3.60 4.75 6.37
N THR A 79 -2.87 4.74 7.50
CA THR A 79 -1.44 5.12 7.45
C THR A 79 -0.65 4.02 6.72
N PRO A 80 0.43 4.34 6.00
CA PRO A 80 1.23 3.32 5.31
C PRO A 80 1.85 2.29 6.27
N THR A 81 1.99 2.63 7.56
CA THR A 81 2.47 1.74 8.63
C THR A 81 1.36 0.87 9.24
N GLU A 82 0.10 1.17 8.96
CA GLU A 82 -1.05 0.40 9.42
C GLU A 82 -1.21 -0.84 8.53
N THR A 83 -0.53 -1.92 8.92
CA THR A 83 -0.66 -3.25 8.32
C THR A 83 -1.79 -4.04 8.99
N ASP A 84 -2.99 -3.46 9.04
CA ASP A 84 -4.18 -4.18 9.50
C ASP A 84 -4.57 -5.23 8.45
N GLY A 85 -4.65 -6.51 8.85
CA GLY A 85 -4.89 -7.64 7.94
C GLY A 85 -3.67 -8.14 7.15
N ALA A 86 -2.46 -7.64 7.38
CA ALA A 86 -1.26 -8.22 6.80
C ALA A 86 -1.01 -9.61 7.41
N VAL A 87 -1.37 -10.64 6.68
CA VAL A 87 -0.96 -12.01 6.99
C VAL A 87 0.49 -12.13 6.60
N PHE A 88 1.40 -11.90 7.54
CA PHE A 88 2.74 -12.44 7.41
C PHE A 88 2.58 -13.96 7.43
N PRO A 89 2.91 -14.68 6.34
CA PRO A 89 2.97 -16.12 6.43
C PRO A 89 4.05 -16.45 7.44
N GLY A 90 3.62 -16.73 8.68
CA GLY A 90 4.46 -17.43 9.64
C GLY A 90 4.88 -18.76 9.01
N ARG A 91 6.01 -19.31 9.46
CA ARG A 91 6.55 -20.56 8.93
C ARG A 91 5.45 -21.63 8.86
N THR A 92 5.04 -22.02 7.66
CA THR A 92 4.06 -23.09 7.46
C THR A 92 4.68 -24.41 7.93
N MET A 93 4.28 -24.88 9.11
CA MET A 93 4.70 -26.20 9.60
C MET A 93 3.85 -27.28 8.93
N LEU A 94 4.41 -27.93 7.92
CA LEU A 94 3.86 -29.14 7.32
C LEU A 94 4.40 -30.35 8.10
N ALA A 95 3.53 -31.19 8.65
CA ALA A 95 3.92 -32.28 9.55
C ALA A 95 4.95 -33.26 8.93
N ASN A 96 4.97 -33.38 7.60
CA ASN A 96 5.82 -34.34 6.88
C ASN A 96 6.75 -33.69 5.86
N THR A 97 6.85 -32.35 5.83
CA THR A 97 7.64 -31.66 4.79
C THR A 97 8.40 -30.49 5.37
N CYS A 98 9.72 -30.54 5.26
CA CYS A 98 10.58 -29.41 5.56
C CYS A 98 10.55 -28.43 4.38
N THR A 99 10.34 -27.14 4.65
CA THR A 99 10.44 -26.09 3.63
C THR A 99 11.88 -25.74 3.26
N TRP A 100 12.85 -26.18 4.07
CA TRP A 100 14.25 -25.83 3.90
C TRP A 100 14.91 -26.81 2.93
N THR A 101 15.74 -26.29 2.03
CA THR A 101 16.53 -27.13 1.12
C THR A 101 17.35 -28.13 1.94
N TYR A 102 17.24 -29.42 1.61
CA TYR A 102 17.96 -30.48 2.32
C TYR A 102 19.46 -30.19 2.34
N ARG A 103 20.05 -30.12 3.55
CA ARG A 103 21.46 -29.75 3.81
C ARG A 103 21.87 -28.33 3.36
N GLY A 104 20.91 -27.43 3.10
CA GLY A 104 21.18 -26.00 2.92
C GLY A 104 21.55 -25.30 4.23
N ASP A 105 21.95 -24.03 4.17
CA ASP A 105 22.40 -23.25 5.35
C ASP A 105 21.35 -23.13 6.45
N GLU A 106 20.08 -23.19 6.07
CA GLU A 106 18.99 -23.22 7.04
C GLU A 106 18.84 -24.65 7.60
N CYS A 107 19.00 -25.71 6.81
CA CYS A 107 18.83 -27.10 7.25
C CYS A 107 19.84 -27.50 8.33
N GLY A 108 19.41 -27.51 9.59
CA GLY A 108 20.24 -27.91 10.75
C GLY A 108 20.69 -29.38 10.77
N TYR A 109 20.47 -30.14 9.69
CA TYR A 109 20.94 -31.50 9.53
C TYR A 109 22.23 -31.53 8.69
N HIS A 110 23.35 -31.86 9.34
CA HIS A 110 24.68 -31.97 8.71
C HIS A 110 25.17 -33.42 8.54
N GLY A 111 24.32 -34.41 8.80
CA GLY A 111 24.67 -35.83 8.72
C GLY A 111 24.83 -36.35 7.28
N PRO A 112 25.20 -37.64 7.12
CA PRO A 112 25.22 -38.31 5.82
C PRO A 112 23.81 -38.33 5.19
N ALA A 113 23.73 -38.58 3.87
CA ALA A 113 22.44 -38.70 3.21
C ALA A 113 21.60 -39.80 3.91
N VAL A 114 20.34 -39.49 4.18
CA VAL A 114 19.43 -40.41 4.89
C VAL A 114 18.54 -41.17 3.92
N ALA A 115 18.17 -40.54 2.80
CA ALA A 115 17.33 -41.14 1.78
C ALA A 115 17.70 -40.65 0.36
N ASP A 116 17.48 -41.50 -0.64
CA ASP A 116 17.59 -41.17 -2.06
C ASP A 116 16.30 -40.52 -2.62
N GLU A 117 16.26 -40.25 -3.92
CA GLU A 117 15.09 -39.65 -4.60
C GLU A 117 13.81 -40.52 -4.56
N TYR A 118 13.95 -41.79 -4.15
CA TYR A 118 12.87 -42.77 -4.03
C TYR A 118 12.56 -43.14 -2.57
N ASP A 119 13.00 -42.33 -1.60
CA ASP A 119 12.79 -42.55 -0.16
C ASP A 119 13.43 -43.84 0.38
N GLN A 120 14.48 -44.34 -0.28
CA GLN A 120 15.24 -45.51 0.17
C GLN A 120 16.44 -45.10 1.03
N PRO A 121 16.72 -45.82 2.13
CA PRO A 121 17.83 -45.50 3.02
C PRO A 121 19.18 -45.65 2.30
N THR A 122 20.05 -44.66 2.49
CA THR A 122 21.45 -44.65 1.99
C THR A 122 22.46 -44.98 3.08
#